data_AF-S5V0Z0-F1
#
_entry.id   AF-S5V0Z0-F1
#
_cell.length_a   1.000
_cell.length_b   1.000
_cell.length_c   1.000
_cell.angle_alpha   90.00
_cell.angle_beta   90.00
_cell.angle_gamma   90.00
#
_symmetry.space_group_name_H-M   'P 1'
#
loop_
_entity.id
_entity.type
_entity.pdbx_description
1 polymer ?
#
loop_
_entity_poly.entity_id
_entity_poly.type
_entity_poly.pdbx_seq_one_letter_code
_entity_poly.pdbx_strand_id
1 'polypeptide(L)'
;MGAFADRLDGGWTWWEAAIEEAQEGRWVRDAVERQVIKDIGAATNPLHGGRMAPFTEDSWHVRIGRIANWAGVLRLAARSGGWVLQPVVGRRPPHPAGMTELLSGIYAVGEQGEIWMRQLLKGGLPLEDEIAKAEGFLTGPGSVEDLELFFYD
;
A
#
# COMPACT_ATOMS: atom_id res chain seq x y z
N MET A 1 3.18 18.78 9.21
CA MET A 1 3.54 17.37 9.48
C MET A 1 4.65 16.97 8.52
N GLY A 2 5.39 15.89 8.80
CA GLY A 2 6.49 15.45 7.93
C GLY A 2 5.98 14.90 6.60
N ALA A 3 6.81 14.93 5.55
CA ALA A 3 6.41 14.52 4.20
C ALA A 3 5.88 13.07 4.10
N PHE A 4 6.34 12.15 4.96
CA PHE A 4 5.78 10.80 5.03
C PHE A 4 4.44 10.73 5.75
N ALA A 5 4.25 11.49 6.83
CA ALA A 5 2.99 11.50 7.58
C ALA A 5 1.82 11.90 6.68
N ASP A 6 1.99 12.92 5.85
CA ASP A 6 0.96 13.36 4.88
C ASP A 6 0.68 12.29 3.81
N ARG A 7 1.69 11.48 3.47
CA ARG A 7 1.58 10.37 2.51
C ARG A 7 0.86 9.17 3.09
N LEU A 8 1.15 8.84 4.35
CA LEU A 8 0.47 7.77 5.08
C LEU A 8 -1.00 8.11 5.33
N ASP A 9 -1.28 9.35 5.75
CA ASP A 9 -2.65 9.84 5.97
C ASP A 9 -3.48 9.83 4.67
N GLY A 10 -2.89 10.32 3.58
CA GLY A 10 -3.50 10.22 2.25
C GLY A 10 -3.68 8.78 1.78
N GLY A 11 -2.72 7.91 2.08
CA GLY A 11 -2.77 6.48 1.78
C GLY A 11 -3.96 5.79 2.45
N TRP A 12 -4.13 5.99 3.77
CA TRP A 12 -5.29 5.52 4.52
C TRP A 12 -6.59 6.07 3.96
N THR A 13 -6.69 7.40 3.79
CA THR A 13 -7.93 8.05 3.31
C THR A 13 -8.40 7.48 1.97
N TRP A 14 -7.48 7.25 1.03
CA TRP A 14 -7.82 6.72 -0.29
C TRP A 14 -8.15 5.22 -0.25
N TRP A 15 -7.43 4.45 0.57
CA TRP A 15 -7.73 3.04 0.79
C TRP A 15 -9.11 2.86 1.43
N GLU A 16 -9.39 3.56 2.52
CA GLU A 16 -10.67 3.50 3.23
C GLU A 16 -11.85 3.87 2.33
N ALA A 17 -11.71 4.91 1.51
CA ALA A 17 -12.77 5.32 0.58
C ALA A 17 -13.14 4.21 -0.42
N ALA A 18 -12.14 3.50 -0.97
CA ALA A 18 -12.42 2.39 -1.89
C ALA A 18 -13.04 1.19 -1.17
N ILE A 19 -12.65 0.94 0.08
CA ILE A 19 -13.23 -0.12 0.91
C ILE A 19 -14.69 0.21 1.28
N GLU A 20 -14.99 1.44 1.64
CA GLU A 20 -16.34 1.92 1.92
C GLU A 20 -17.27 1.74 0.70
N GLU A 21 -16.83 2.17 -0.48
CA GLU A 21 -17.58 1.97 -1.73
C GLU A 21 -17.89 0.48 -2.01
N ALA A 22 -16.93 -0.40 -1.73
CA ALA A 22 -17.13 -1.84 -1.88
C ALA A 22 -18.10 -2.41 -0.85
N GLN A 23 -17.96 -2.04 0.43
CA GLN A 23 -18.82 -2.53 1.52
C GLN A 23 -20.26 -2.04 1.40
N GLU A 24 -20.46 -0.84 0.85
CA GLU A 24 -21.78 -0.30 0.57
C GLU A 24 -22.35 -0.76 -0.78
N GLY A 25 -21.66 -1.67 -1.48
CA GLY A 25 -22.11 -2.29 -2.73
C GLY A 25 -22.14 -1.34 -3.93
N ARG A 26 -21.51 -0.17 -3.83
CA ARG A 26 -21.43 0.82 -4.91
C ARG A 26 -20.31 0.53 -5.89
N TRP A 27 -19.24 -0.12 -5.42
CA TRP A 27 -18.22 -0.72 -6.26
C TRP A 27 -18.24 -2.24 -6.12
N VAL A 28 -18.75 -2.92 -7.15
CA VAL A 28 -18.71 -4.39 -7.24
C VAL A 28 -17.55 -4.79 -8.14
N ARG A 29 -16.57 -5.50 -7.56
CA ARG A 29 -15.38 -5.91 -8.29
C ARG A 29 -15.70 -6.90 -9.39
N ASP A 30 -15.17 -6.65 -10.58
CA ASP A 30 -15.23 -7.61 -11.68
C ASP A 30 -14.23 -8.77 -11.51
N ALA A 31 -14.23 -9.73 -12.44
CA ALA A 31 -13.36 -10.89 -12.37
C ALA A 31 -11.86 -10.53 -12.44
N VAL A 32 -11.51 -9.45 -13.15
CA VAL A 32 -10.12 -8.99 -13.29
C VAL A 32 -9.67 -8.32 -12.00
N GLU A 33 -10.47 -7.42 -11.44
CA GLU A 33 -10.19 -6.73 -10.17
C GLU A 33 -10.02 -7.73 -9.02
N ARG A 34 -10.90 -8.74 -8.95
CA ARG A 34 -10.80 -9.83 -7.95
C ARG A 34 -9.49 -10.62 -8.10
N GLN A 35 -9.10 -10.96 -9.33
CA GLN A 35 -7.87 -11.71 -9.56
C GLN A 35 -6.63 -10.87 -9.22
N VAL A 36 -6.63 -9.58 -9.60
CA VAL A 36 -5.51 -8.69 -9.31
C VAL A 36 -5.30 -8.50 -7.81
N ILE A 37 -6.38 -8.38 -7.02
CA ILE A 37 -6.26 -8.27 -5.56
C ILE A 37 -5.60 -9.52 -4.96
N LYS A 38 -6.00 -10.72 -5.44
CA LYS A 38 -5.35 -11.98 -5.05
C LYS A 38 -3.87 -12.00 -5.44
N ASP A 39 -3.55 -11.57 -6.65
CA ASP A 39 -2.17 -11.56 -7.16
C ASP A 39 -1.29 -10.57 -6.40
N ILE A 40 -1.82 -9.40 -6.02
CA ILE A 40 -1.15 -8.44 -5.14
C ILE A 40 -0.83 -9.09 -3.81
N GLY A 41 -1.84 -9.70 -3.16
CA GLY A 41 -1.66 -10.41 -1.90
C GLY A 41 -0.61 -11.52 -2.00
N ALA A 42 -0.68 -12.36 -3.04
CA ALA A 42 0.29 -13.43 -3.25
C ALA A 42 1.73 -12.92 -3.49
N ALA A 43 1.88 -11.78 -4.16
CA ALA A 43 3.18 -11.18 -4.43
C ALA A 43 3.81 -10.51 -3.19
N THR A 44 2.99 -10.11 -2.21
CA THR A 44 3.44 -9.34 -1.04
C THR A 44 3.46 -10.15 0.25
N ASN A 45 2.58 -11.15 0.42
CA ASN A 45 2.49 -12.02 1.60
C ASN A 45 3.81 -12.76 1.98
N PRO A 46 4.61 -13.27 1.02
CA PRO A 46 5.91 -13.87 1.33
C PRO A 46 6.93 -12.91 1.99
N LEU A 47 6.66 -11.60 2.00
CA LEU A 47 7.60 -10.61 2.50
C LEU A 47 7.69 -10.60 4.04
N HIS A 48 6.75 -11.16 4.80
CA HIS A 48 6.74 -11.05 6.27
C HIS A 48 7.25 -12.32 6.99
N GLY A 49 7.26 -13.46 6.29
CA GLY A 49 7.60 -14.77 6.86
C GLY A 49 6.69 -15.20 8.03
N GLY A 50 5.46 -14.68 8.10
CA GLY A 50 4.51 -14.95 9.19
C GLY A 50 4.76 -14.19 10.49
N ARG A 51 5.69 -13.22 10.50
CA ARG A 51 5.89 -12.31 11.64
C ARG A 51 4.98 -11.09 11.52
N MET A 52 4.59 -10.52 12.66
CA MET A 52 3.87 -9.24 12.70
C MET A 52 4.85 -8.07 12.63
N ALA A 53 4.47 -7.01 11.92
CA ALA A 53 5.15 -5.73 11.97
C ALA A 53 5.09 -5.12 13.38
N PRO A 54 6.07 -4.27 13.77
CA PRO A 54 7.23 -3.85 12.99
C PRO A 54 8.38 -4.86 13.01
N PHE A 55 9.18 -4.91 11.95
CA PHE A 55 10.27 -5.89 11.78
C PHE A 55 11.62 -5.38 12.30
N THR A 56 11.65 -4.84 13.52
CA THR A 56 12.81 -4.10 14.08
C THR A 56 14.10 -4.91 14.18
N GLU A 57 14.02 -6.24 14.17
CA GLU A 57 15.16 -7.16 14.19
C GLU A 57 15.84 -7.29 12.81
N ASP A 58 15.17 -6.90 11.73
CA ASP A 58 15.69 -7.01 10.38
C ASP A 58 16.54 -5.79 9.99
N SER A 59 17.52 -6.01 9.12
CA SER A 59 18.33 -4.91 8.59
C SER A 59 17.49 -3.88 7.83
N TRP A 60 17.93 -2.61 7.83
CA TRP A 60 17.30 -1.53 7.06
C TRP A 60 17.07 -1.88 5.59
N HIS A 61 18.04 -2.53 4.94
CA HIS A 61 17.93 -2.95 3.54
C HIS A 61 16.74 -3.89 3.31
N VAL A 62 16.52 -4.82 4.23
CA VAL A 62 15.42 -5.80 4.14
C VAL A 62 14.08 -5.11 4.37
N ARG A 63 13.94 -4.33 5.45
CA ARG A 63 12.70 -3.64 5.81
C ARG A 63 12.25 -2.67 4.70
N ILE A 64 13.16 -1.80 4.27
CA ILE A 64 12.90 -0.83 3.20
C ILE A 64 12.67 -1.54 1.87
N GLY A 65 13.40 -2.62 1.58
CA GLY A 65 13.22 -3.42 0.36
C GLY A 65 11.82 -4.02 0.26
N ARG A 66 11.26 -4.53 1.37
CA ARG A 66 9.88 -5.05 1.41
C ARG A 66 8.86 -3.95 1.13
N ILE A 67 9.00 -2.79 1.76
CA ILE A 67 8.12 -1.63 1.51
C ILE A 67 8.21 -1.20 0.04
N ALA A 68 9.43 -1.09 -0.50
CA ALA A 68 9.65 -0.71 -1.90
C ALA A 68 9.06 -1.71 -2.90
N ASN A 69 9.04 -3.01 -2.58
CA ASN A 69 8.47 -4.04 -3.46
C ASN A 69 6.98 -3.81 -3.72
N TRP A 70 6.23 -3.29 -2.74
CA TRP A 70 4.83 -2.91 -2.95
C TRP A 70 4.67 -1.90 -4.10
N ALA A 71 5.54 -0.89 -4.20
CA ALA A 71 5.48 0.06 -5.31
C ALA A 71 5.69 -0.62 -6.66
N GLY A 72 6.55 -1.64 -6.74
CA GLY A 72 6.77 -2.44 -7.95
C GLY A 72 5.52 -3.24 -8.34
N VAL A 73 4.99 -4.01 -7.39
CA VAL A 73 3.78 -4.84 -7.58
C VAL A 73 2.59 -3.98 -8.02
N LEU A 74 2.35 -2.86 -7.34
CA LEU A 74 1.20 -1.98 -7.61
C LEU A 74 1.33 -1.26 -8.96
N ARG A 75 2.53 -0.85 -9.38
CA ARG A 75 2.73 -0.31 -10.72
C ARG A 75 2.46 -1.33 -11.81
N LEU A 76 2.83 -2.59 -11.59
CA LEU A 76 2.56 -3.66 -12.55
C LEU A 76 1.06 -3.94 -12.61
N ALA A 77 0.39 -4.10 -11.47
CA ALA A 77 -1.06 -4.28 -11.38
C ALA A 77 -1.83 -3.13 -12.05
N ALA A 78 -1.48 -1.88 -11.73
CA ALA A 78 -2.06 -0.68 -12.32
C ALA A 78 -1.94 -0.69 -13.86
N ARG A 79 -0.74 -0.98 -14.38
CA ARG A 79 -0.50 -1.04 -15.83
C ARG A 79 -1.26 -2.18 -16.51
N SER A 80 -1.32 -3.36 -15.90
CA SER A 80 -2.01 -4.51 -16.50
C SER A 80 -3.52 -4.33 -16.53
N GLY A 81 -4.11 -3.65 -15.55
CA GLY A 81 -5.54 -3.38 -15.50
C GLY A 81 -5.98 -2.04 -16.08
N GLY A 82 -5.04 -1.22 -16.58
CA GLY A 82 -5.35 0.10 -17.15
C GLY A 82 -5.74 1.16 -16.12
N TRP A 83 -5.40 0.96 -14.84
CA TRP A 83 -5.64 1.92 -13.77
C TRP A 83 -4.51 2.95 -13.68
N VAL A 84 -4.85 4.23 -13.58
CA VAL A 84 -3.88 5.33 -13.55
C VAL A 84 -3.63 5.75 -12.11
N LEU A 85 -2.50 5.31 -11.53
CA LEU A 85 -2.10 5.68 -10.17
C LEU A 85 -2.05 7.20 -10.01
N GLN A 86 -2.72 7.70 -8.97
CA GLN A 86 -2.85 9.12 -8.66
C GLN A 86 -1.97 9.51 -7.45
N PRO A 87 -1.46 10.74 -7.42
CA PRO A 87 -0.83 11.26 -6.21
C PRO A 87 -1.90 11.52 -5.13
N VAL A 88 -1.67 11.01 -3.92
CA VAL A 88 -2.65 11.09 -2.81
C VAL A 88 -2.40 12.27 -1.87
N VAL A 89 -1.15 12.73 -1.75
CA VAL A 89 -0.78 13.79 -0.79
C VAL A 89 -1.51 15.10 -1.11
N GLY A 90 -2.24 15.62 -0.12
CA GLY A 90 -3.00 16.86 -0.24
C GLY A 90 -4.23 16.75 -1.15
N ARG A 91 -4.66 15.55 -1.52
CA ARG A 91 -5.82 15.31 -2.38
C ARG A 91 -6.83 14.41 -1.69
N ARG A 92 -8.11 14.69 -1.92
CA ARG A 92 -9.20 13.80 -1.53
C ARG A 92 -9.40 12.71 -2.60
N PRO A 93 -9.76 11.48 -2.20
CA PRO A 93 -10.12 10.45 -3.18
C PRO A 93 -11.33 10.91 -3.99
N PRO A 94 -11.32 10.74 -5.32
CA PRO A 94 -12.50 10.92 -6.16
C PRO A 94 -13.69 10.07 -5.67
N HIS A 95 -14.90 10.50 -6.02
CA HIS A 95 -16.10 9.68 -5.87
C HIS A 95 -16.77 9.48 -7.24
N PRO A 96 -17.16 8.25 -7.61
CA PRO A 96 -16.98 7.02 -6.82
C PRO A 96 -15.49 6.59 -6.76
N ALA A 97 -15.09 5.92 -5.68
CA ALA A 97 -13.77 5.33 -5.51
C ALA A 97 -13.81 3.84 -5.92
N GLY A 98 -12.75 3.37 -6.60
CA GLY A 98 -12.63 1.97 -7.01
C GLY A 98 -11.18 1.52 -7.04
N MET A 99 -10.85 0.65 -8.00
CA MET A 99 -9.51 0.05 -8.08
C MET A 99 -8.39 1.08 -8.23
N THR A 100 -8.61 2.17 -8.97
CA THR A 100 -7.62 3.25 -9.10
C THR A 100 -7.31 3.89 -7.76
N GLU A 101 -8.33 4.22 -6.97
CA GLU A 101 -8.21 4.86 -5.68
C GLU A 101 -7.56 3.92 -4.66
N LEU A 102 -7.99 2.66 -4.63
CA LEU A 102 -7.43 1.61 -3.79
C LEU A 102 -5.91 1.47 -4.05
N LEU A 103 -5.53 1.24 -5.31
CA LEU A 103 -4.13 1.05 -5.67
C LEU A 103 -3.30 2.31 -5.43
N SER A 104 -3.86 3.51 -5.63
CA SER A 104 -3.17 4.78 -5.40
C SER A 104 -2.86 5.00 -3.92
N GLY A 105 -3.82 4.67 -3.04
CA GLY A 105 -3.64 4.74 -1.58
C GLY A 105 -2.49 3.86 -1.11
N ILE A 106 -2.48 2.59 -1.55
CA ILE A 106 -1.43 1.64 -1.17
C ILE A 106 -0.07 2.05 -1.80
N TYR A 107 -0.09 2.45 -3.07
CA TYR A 107 1.10 2.80 -3.83
C TYR A 107 1.85 3.96 -3.20
N ALA A 108 1.13 4.94 -2.64
CA ALA A 108 1.75 6.07 -1.99
C ALA A 108 2.72 5.65 -0.87
N VAL A 109 2.34 4.67 -0.04
CA VAL A 109 3.20 4.16 1.03
C VAL A 109 4.35 3.31 0.46
N GLY A 110 4.07 2.44 -0.52
CA GLY A 110 5.12 1.67 -1.18
C GLY A 110 6.19 2.55 -1.86
N GLU A 111 5.78 3.64 -2.51
CA GLU A 111 6.67 4.59 -3.21
C GLU A 111 7.63 5.27 -2.23
N GLN A 112 7.19 5.50 -0.99
CA GLN A 112 8.07 6.00 0.06
C GLN A 112 9.23 5.04 0.34
N GLY A 113 8.99 3.72 0.27
CA GLY A 113 10.05 2.70 0.34
C GLY A 113 11.15 2.91 -0.70
N GLU A 114 10.80 3.26 -1.94
CA GLU A 114 11.79 3.56 -2.99
C GLU A 114 12.58 4.85 -2.72
N ILE A 115 11.95 5.83 -2.07
CA ILE A 115 12.62 7.07 -1.64
C ILE A 115 13.62 6.76 -0.53
N TRP A 116 13.20 6.03 0.49
CA TRP A 116 14.08 5.60 1.58
C TRP A 116 15.22 4.70 1.10
N MET A 117 14.98 3.82 0.12
CA MET A 117 16.05 3.01 -0.45
C MET A 117 17.12 3.88 -1.11
N ARG A 118 16.71 4.90 -1.88
CA ARG A 118 17.64 5.88 -2.47
C ARG A 118 18.39 6.70 -1.42
N GLN A 119 17.78 7.00 -0.28
CA GLN A 119 18.43 7.67 0.85
C GLN A 119 19.44 6.75 1.55
N LEU A 120 19.06 5.49 1.78
CA LEU A 120 19.91 4.47 2.40
C LEU A 120 21.19 4.24 1.59
N LEU A 121 21.07 4.12 0.27
CA LEU A 121 22.22 3.98 -0.64
C LEU A 121 23.16 5.20 -0.62
N LYS A 122 22.70 6.35 -0.12
CA LYS A 122 23.51 7.56 0.08
C LYS A 122 24.00 7.71 1.53
N GLY A 123 23.76 6.72 2.39
CA GLY A 123 24.15 6.72 3.81
C GLY A 123 23.16 7.42 4.74
N GLY A 124 21.98 7.82 4.25
CA GLY A 124 20.91 8.40 5.09
C GLY A 124 19.98 7.33 5.63
N LEU A 125 19.73 7.35 6.94
CA LEU A 125 18.75 6.45 7.56
C LEU A 125 17.38 7.12 7.64
N PRO A 126 16.29 6.40 7.31
CA PRO A 126 14.94 6.88 7.60
C PRO A 126 14.68 6.89 9.11
N LEU A 127 13.59 7.54 9.50
CA LEU A 127 13.13 7.50 10.89
C LEU A 127 12.48 6.15 11.20
N GLU A 128 12.86 5.52 12.31
CA GLU A 128 12.32 4.22 12.74
C GLU A 128 10.80 4.22 12.86
N ASP A 129 10.23 5.26 13.44
CA ASP A 129 8.78 5.43 13.58
C ASP A 129 8.05 5.47 12.22
N GLU A 130 8.68 6.07 11.19
CA GLU A 130 8.09 6.13 9.86
C GLU A 130 8.07 4.75 9.19
N ILE A 131 9.14 3.97 9.36
CA ILE A 131 9.25 2.62 8.81
C ILE A 131 8.26 1.69 9.51
N ALA A 132 8.20 1.73 10.83
CA ALA A 132 7.25 0.94 11.61
C ALA A 132 5.79 1.22 11.19
N LYS A 133 5.45 2.49 10.94
CA LYS A 133 4.12 2.87 10.45
C LYS A 133 3.83 2.37 9.03
N ALA A 134 4.81 2.44 8.13
CA ALA A 134 4.66 1.88 6.78
C ALA A 134 4.47 0.35 6.82
N GLU A 135 5.23 -0.36 7.66
CA GLU A 135 5.07 -1.80 7.87
C GLU A 135 3.68 -2.12 8.43
N GLY A 136 3.20 -1.35 9.42
CA GLY A 136 1.86 -1.51 9.96
C GLY A 136 0.74 -1.30 8.94
N PHE A 137 0.88 -0.33 8.03
CA PHE A 137 -0.10 -0.09 6.96
C PHE A 137 -0.09 -1.19 5.88
N LEU A 138 1.08 -1.73 5.54
CA LEU A 138 1.20 -2.69 4.45
C LEU A 138 0.94 -4.13 4.90
N THR A 139 1.30 -4.47 6.13
CA THR A 139 1.41 -5.87 6.58
C THR A 139 0.82 -6.08 7.98
N GLY A 140 0.15 -5.07 8.56
CA GLY A 140 -0.47 -5.16 9.87
C GLY A 140 -1.90 -5.73 9.80
N PRO A 141 -2.45 -6.22 10.92
CA PRO A 141 -3.86 -6.57 11.00
C PRO A 141 -4.76 -5.36 10.71
N GLY A 142 -5.87 -5.58 10.01
CA GLY A 142 -6.82 -4.55 9.60
C GLY A 142 -6.31 -3.63 8.50
N SER A 143 -5.24 -4.03 7.79
CA SER A 143 -4.58 -3.22 6.77
C SER A 143 -4.62 -3.91 5.39
N VAL A 144 -3.70 -3.54 4.51
CA VAL A 144 -3.61 -4.11 3.15
C VAL A 144 -3.35 -5.63 3.16
N GLU A 145 -2.81 -6.20 4.23
CA GLU A 145 -2.69 -7.66 4.39
C GLU A 145 -4.06 -8.35 4.36
N ASP A 146 -5.06 -7.71 4.96
CA ASP A 146 -6.42 -8.25 5.08
C ASP A 146 -7.32 -7.82 3.92
N LEU A 147 -6.73 -7.34 2.81
CA LEU A 147 -7.43 -6.73 1.70
C LEU A 147 -8.59 -7.61 1.20
N GLU A 148 -8.41 -8.92 1.12
CA GLU A 148 -9.47 -9.86 0.70
C GLU A 148 -10.68 -9.91 1.66
N LEU A 149 -10.47 -9.72 2.96
CA LEU A 149 -11.52 -9.80 3.98
C LEU A 149 -12.49 -8.62 3.93
N PHE A 150 -12.08 -7.51 3.34
CA PHE A 150 -12.87 -6.29 3.27
C PHE A 150 -13.90 -6.27 2.14
N PHE A 151 -13.84 -7.23 1.22
CA PHE A 151 -14.75 -7.32 0.09
C PHE A 151 -15.76 -8.45 0.30
N TYR A 152 -17.03 -8.07 0.43
CA TYR A 152 -18.15 -8.99 0.51
C TYR A 152 -18.63 -9.33 -0.91
N ASP A 153 -17.89 -10.22 -1.57
CA ASP A 153 -18.24 -10.75 -2.91
C ASP A 153 -19.34 -11.81 -2.90
#